data_AF-H1Y8E3-F1
#
_entry.id   AF-H1Y8E3-F1
#
_cell.length_a   1.000
_cell.length_b   1.000
_cell.length_c   1.000
_cell.angle_alpha   90.00
_cell.angle_beta   90.00
_cell.angle_gamma   90.00
#
_symmetry.space_group_name_H-M   'P 1'
#
loop_
_entity.id
_entity.type
_entity.pdbx_description
1 polymer ?
#
loop_
_entity_poly.entity_id
_entity_poly.type
_entity_poly.pdbx_seq_one_letter_code
_entity_poly.pdbx_strand_id
1 'polypeptide(L)' 'MFYDNNFWGMDFIWWCVWIMLLIWIFATPYDVPFQRNRKSGPLDILQKRFASGEINKDDYEERRKIIMGDL' A
#
# COMPACT_ATOMS: atom_id res chain seq x y z
N MET A 1 -39.10 -13.16 38.78
CA MET A 1 -39.08 -12.00 37.86
C MET A 1 -37.67 -11.88 37.33
N PHE A 2 -37.50 -12.12 36.03
CA PHE A 2 -36.21 -12.32 35.36
C PHE A 2 -35.38 -11.04 35.36
N TYR A 3 -34.31 -11.02 36.17
CA TYR A 3 -33.38 -9.89 36.28
C TYR A 3 -31.92 -10.35 36.11
N ASP A 4 -31.69 -11.32 35.24
CA ASP A 4 -30.34 -11.84 34.98
C ASP A 4 -30.16 -12.01 33.47
N ASN A 5 -29.86 -10.91 32.78
CA ASN A 5 -29.43 -10.94 31.37
C ASN A 5 -28.74 -9.66 30.85
N ASN A 6 -28.42 -8.68 31.71
CA ASN A 6 -27.77 -7.45 31.25
C ASN A 6 -26.23 -7.46 31.34
N PHE A 7 -25.62 -8.47 31.97
CA PHE A 7 -24.16 -8.50 32.12
C PHE A 7 -23.41 -9.05 30.90
N TRP A 8 -24.08 -9.84 30.04
CA TRP A 8 -23.46 -10.39 28.82
C TRP A 8 -23.72 -9.56 27.57
N GLY A 9 -24.76 -8.72 27.56
CA GLY A 9 -25.15 -7.95 26.37
C GLY A 9 -24.31 -6.68 26.14
N MET A 10 -23.91 -6.00 27.21
CA MET A 10 -23.18 -4.72 27.09
C MET A 10 -21.75 -4.90 26.57
N ASP A 11 -21.02 -5.91 27.05
CA ASP A 11 -19.64 -6.17 26.62
C ASP A 11 -19.55 -6.74 25.20
N PHE A 12 -20.51 -7.57 24.79
CA PHE A 12 -20.55 -8.15 23.44
C PHE A 12 -20.83 -7.09 22.37
N ILE A 13 -21.73 -6.16 22.65
CA ILE A 13 -22.01 -5.02 21.76
C ILE A 13 -20.76 -4.17 21.59
N TRP A 14 -20.02 -3.93 22.67
CA TRP A 14 -18.76 -3.18 22.60
C TRP A 14 -17.70 -3.92 21.76
N TRP A 15 -17.59 -5.24 21.92
CA TRP A 15 -16.72 -6.08 21.08
C TRP A 15 -17.07 -6.01 19.59
N CYS A 16 -18.35 -6.02 19.24
CA CYS A 16 -18.80 -5.86 17.86
C CYS A 16 -18.36 -4.51 17.25
N VAL A 17 -18.38 -3.43 18.04
CA VAL A 17 -17.89 -2.11 17.59
C VAL A 17 -16.40 -2.14 17.29
N TRP A 18 -15.59 -2.81 18.13
CA TRP A 18 -14.15 -2.98 17.88
C TRP A 18 -13.87 -3.81 16.62
N ILE A 19 -14.59 -4.92 16.42
CA ILE A 19 -14.45 -5.77 15.23
C ILE A 19 -14.79 -4.98 13.97
N MET A 20 -15.88 -4.20 14.00
CA MET A 20 -16.29 -3.36 12.87
C MET A 20 -15.22 -2.30 12.53
N LEU A 21 -14.60 -1.66 13.52
CA LEU A 21 -13.49 -0.73 13.32
C LEU A 21 -12.26 -1.40 12.71
N LEU A 22 -11.89 -2.61 13.16
CA LEU A 22 -10.76 -3.34 12.59
C LEU A 22 -11.00 -3.72 11.13
N ILE A 23 -12.22 -4.18 10.81
CA ILE A 23 -12.61 -4.47 9.43
C ILE A 23 -12.61 -3.18 8.61
N TRP A 24 -13.08 -2.06 9.15
CA TRP A 24 -13.05 -0.77 8.45
C TRP A 24 -11.63 -0.30 8.13
N ILE A 25 -10.67 -0.48 9.05
CA ILE A 25 -9.26 -0.15 8.83
C ILE A 25 -8.67 -0.99 7.68
N PHE A 26 -9.10 -2.25 7.55
CA PHE A 26 -8.63 -3.15 6.49
C PHE A 26 -9.37 -2.96 5.15
N ALA A 27 -10.67 -2.63 5.21
CA ALA A 27 -11.53 -2.40 4.05
C ALA A 27 -11.34 -1.02 3.44
N THR A 28 -10.87 -0.04 4.22
CA THR A 28 -10.35 1.20 3.64
C THR A 28 -9.07 0.81 2.91
N PRO A 29 -8.99 0.97 1.58
CA PRO A 29 -7.71 0.89 0.89
C PRO A 29 -6.93 2.09 1.39
N TYR A 30 -6.24 1.94 2.52
CA TYR A 30 -5.05 2.70 2.79
C TYR A 30 -4.11 2.32 1.64
N ASP A 31 -4.22 3.09 0.56
CA ASP A 31 -3.18 3.28 -0.43
C ASP A 31 -1.94 3.55 0.40
N VAL A 32 -1.17 2.49 0.67
CA VAL A 32 -0.05 2.56 1.57
C VAL A 32 0.89 3.55 0.88
N PRO A 33 0.98 4.82 1.32
CA PRO A 33 1.82 5.77 0.59
C PRO A 33 3.29 5.36 0.70
N PHE A 34 3.57 4.44 1.63
CA PHE A 34 4.83 3.77 1.82
C PHE A 34 5.24 2.83 0.67
N GLN A 35 4.31 2.34 -0.17
CA GLN A 35 4.70 1.61 -1.38
C GLN A 35 5.30 2.53 -2.45
N ARG A 36 5.03 3.84 -2.43
CA ARG A 36 5.75 4.80 -3.27
C ARG A 36 7.18 5.07 -2.80
N ASN A 37 7.49 4.68 -1.56
CA ASN A 37 8.81 4.84 -0.93
C ASN A 37 9.59 3.53 -0.79
N ARG A 38 9.09 2.40 -1.32
CA ARG A 38 9.93 1.22 -1.50
C ARG A 38 10.74 1.38 -2.77
N LYS A 39 11.83 2.15 -2.65
CA LYS A 39 12.97 2.09 -3.55
C LYS A 39 12.54 2.35 -4.99
N SER A 40 12.43 3.62 -5.37
CA SER A 40 12.56 4.01 -6.77
C SER A 40 13.93 3.51 -7.21
N GLY A 41 13.98 2.27 -7.71
CA GLY A 41 15.19 1.71 -8.23
C GLY A 41 15.68 2.64 -9.34
N PRO A 42 16.99 2.63 -9.64
CA PRO A 42 17.52 3.39 -10.77
C PRO A 42 16.71 3.18 -12.07
N LEU A 43 16.06 2.01 -12.25
CA LEU A 43 15.13 1.70 -13.33
C LEU A 43 13.81 2.51 -13.30
N ASP A 44 13.23 2.76 -12.13
CA ASP A 44 11.97 3.50 -11.96
C ASP A 44 12.16 4.98 -12.29
N ILE A 45 13.30 5.54 -11.87
CA ILE A 45 13.69 6.92 -12.18
C ILE A 45 13.92 7.06 -13.69
N LEU A 46 14.57 6.06 -14.30
CA LEU A 46 14.82 6.01 -15.74
C LEU A 46 13.50 5.92 -16.53
N GLN A 47 12.58 5.04 -16.12
CA GLN A 47 11.27 4.86 -16.75
C GLN A 47 10.40 6.11 -16.64
N LYS A 48 10.43 6.79 -15.49
CA LYS A 48 9.71 8.05 -15.31
C LYS A 48 10.20 9.13 -16.27
N ARG A 49 11.52 9.27 -16.46
CA ARG A 49 12.10 10.24 -17.39
C ARG A 49 11.82 9.91 -18.86
N PHE A 50 11.80 8.62 -19.20
CA PHE A 50 11.36 8.14 -20.52
C PHE A 50 9.88 8.46 -20.77
N ALA A 51 9.00 8.22 -19.79
CA ALA A 51 7.57 8.55 -19.89
C ALA A 51 7.32 10.07 -19.96
N SER A 52 8.18 10.87 -19.34
CA SER A 52 8.17 12.34 -19.49
C SER A 52 8.70 12.83 -20.85
N GLY A 53 9.22 11.95 -21.71
CA GLY A 53 9.76 12.32 -23.03
C GLY A 53 11.11 13.04 -22.97
N GLU A 54 11.75 13.07 -21.79
CA GLU A 54 13.03 13.73 -21.56
C GLU A 54 14.21 12.90 -22.11
N ILE A 55 13.96 11.62 -22.40
CA ILE A 55 14.96 10.64 -22.86
C ILE A 55 14.43 9.89 -24.09
N ASN A 56 15.28 9.67 -25.09
CA ASN A 56 14.95 8.83 -26.25
C ASN A 56 15.00 7.33 -25.89
N LYS A 57 14.36 6.48 -26.70
CA LYS A 57 14.32 5.03 -26.51
C LYS A 57 15.72 4.39 -26.47
N ASP A 58 16.65 4.93 -27.24
CA ASP A 58 18.03 4.45 -27.35
C ASP A 58 18.81 4.63 -26.04
N ASP A 59 18.80 5.85 -25.49
CA ASP A 59 19.46 6.19 -24.22
C ASP A 59 18.79 5.48 -23.02
N TYR A 60 17.48 5.20 -23.09
CA TYR A 60 16.79 4.36 -22.11
C TYR A 60 17.32 2.92 -22.11
N GLU A 61 17.50 2.30 -23.28
CA GLU A 61 17.98 0.92 -23.39
C GLU A 61 19.41 0.77 -22.88
N GLU A 62 20.29 1.72 -23.20
CA GLU A 62 21.68 1.72 -22.74
C GLU A 62 21.77 1.82 -21.21
N ARG A 63 21.07 2.79 -20.61
CA ARG A 63 21.05 2.97 -19.15
C ARG A 63 20.40 1.80 -18.44
N ARG A 64 19.35 1.21 -19.02
CA ARG A 64 18.70 0.02 -18.48
C ARG A 64 19.66 -1.16 -18.40
N LYS A 65 20.49 -1.39 -19.43
CA LYS A 65 21.50 -2.47 -19.43
C LYS A 65 22.59 -2.27 -18.39
N ILE A 66 23.10 -1.04 -18.26
CA ILE A 66 24.10 -0.67 -17.25
C ILE A 66 23.56 -0.92 -15.84
N ILE A 67 22.31 -0.50 -15.57
CA ILE A 67 21.65 -0.67 -14.27
C ILE A 67 21.35 -2.14 -13.96
N MET A 68 21.02 -2.95 -14.97
CA MET A 68 20.77 -4.38 -14.81
C MET A 68 22.07 -5.18 -14.52
N GLY A 69 23.24 -4.57 -14.69
CA GLY A 69 24.53 -5.18 -14.39
C GLY A 69 24.99 -6.18 -15.46
N ASP A 70 24.64 -5.94 -16.72
CA ASP A 70 25.14 -6.74 -17.86
C ASP A 70 26.46 -6.14 -18.41
N LEU A 71 27.44 -5.93 -17.52
CA LEU A 71 28.80 -5.51 -17.87
C LEU A 71 29.85 -6.33 -17.10
#